data_AF-A0A7M7G5J5-F1
#
_entry.id   AF-A0A7M7G5J5-F1
#
_cell.length_a   1.000
_cell.length_b   1.000
_cell.length_c   1.000
_cell.angle_alpha   90.00
_cell.angle_beta   90.00
_cell.angle_gamma   90.00
#
_symmetry.space_group_name_H-M   'P 1'
#
loop_
_entity.id
_entity.type
_entity.pdbx_description
1 polymer ?
#
loop_
_entity_poly.entity_id
_entity_poly.type
_entity_poly.pdbx_seq_one_letter_code
_entity_poly.pdbx_strand_id
1 'polypeptide(L)'
;MKSFAFVALFALVAYASAAPAASDEPIPILRRSDDGPNPDGSYAFSYETGNGIKAEEHGEVKPGGEEGIASVSGSYSYQAEDGTPIEVKYIADENGFQPQGAHLPVGPVIPPGILRALEWIAAHPEEDNLRK
;
A
#
# COMPACT_ATOMS: atom_id res chain seq x y z
N MET A 1 -36.19 57.98 29.78
CA MET A 1 -36.73 56.90 28.93
C MET A 1 -35.86 56.79 27.68
N LYS A 2 -35.47 55.55 27.34
CA LYS A 2 -34.82 55.08 26.11
C LYS A 2 -33.31 54.79 26.26
N SER A 3 -32.96 53.63 25.73
CA SER A 3 -31.62 53.10 25.40
C SER A 3 -30.64 52.74 26.52
N PHE A 4 -30.96 51.69 27.31
CA PHE A 4 -29.93 50.81 27.92
C PHE A 4 -30.24 49.31 27.81
N ALA A 5 -31.32 48.92 27.11
CA ALA A 5 -31.85 47.56 27.11
C ALA A 5 -31.39 46.68 25.92
N PHE A 6 -30.37 47.07 25.15
CA PHE A 6 -29.98 46.34 23.93
C PHE A 6 -28.65 45.60 23.97
N VAL A 7 -27.84 45.77 25.02
CA VAL A 7 -26.51 45.14 25.09
C VAL A 7 -26.54 43.75 25.74
N ALA A 8 -27.59 43.44 26.52
CA ALA A 8 -27.67 42.16 27.24
C ALA A 8 -28.12 40.97 26.38
N LEU A 9 -28.68 41.19 25.17
CA LEU A 9 -29.21 40.12 24.32
C LEU A 9 -28.17 39.52 23.35
N PHE A 10 -27.03 40.19 23.13
CA PHE A 10 -25.95 39.67 22.28
C PHE A 10 -24.95 38.78 23.02
N ALA A 11 -24.95 38.78 24.36
CA ALA A 11 -24.02 37.98 25.15
C ALA A 11 -24.49 36.53 25.38
N LEU A 12 -25.74 36.19 25.05
CA LEU A 12 -26.33 34.86 25.30
C LEU A 12 -26.40 33.98 24.04
N VAL A 13 -26.14 34.53 22.86
CA VAL A 13 -26.14 33.76 21.58
C VAL A 13 -24.72 33.30 21.21
N ALA A 14 -23.68 33.82 21.84
CA ALA A 14 -22.29 33.41 21.59
C ALA A 14 -21.83 32.16 22.37
N TYR A 15 -22.72 31.49 23.11
CA TYR A 15 -22.38 30.30 23.90
C TYR A 15 -22.78 28.98 23.22
N ALA A 16 -23.28 29.02 21.99
CA ALA A 16 -23.92 27.88 21.33
C ALA A 16 -23.26 27.49 19.99
N SER A 17 -21.93 27.32 19.95
CA SER A 17 -21.29 26.41 18.98
C SER A 17 -19.81 26.16 19.30
N ALA A 18 -19.52 25.61 20.47
CA ALA A 18 -18.30 24.82 20.64
C ALA A 18 -18.76 23.40 20.97
N ALA A 19 -19.29 22.70 19.95
CA ALA A 19 -19.34 21.25 20.04
C ALA A 19 -17.91 20.77 20.29
N PRO A 20 -17.67 19.81 21.20
CA PRO A 20 -16.34 19.23 21.32
C PRO A 20 -15.93 18.78 19.91
N ALA A 21 -14.77 19.25 19.46
CA ALA A 21 -14.13 18.67 18.28
C ALA A 21 -14.14 17.15 18.49
N ALA A 22 -14.59 16.40 17.48
CA ALA A 22 -14.56 14.94 17.53
C ALA A 22 -13.21 14.53 18.14
N SER A 23 -13.27 13.85 19.29
CA SER A 23 -12.06 13.44 19.98
C SER A 23 -11.29 12.56 19.02
N ASP A 24 -10.12 13.05 18.59
CA ASP A 24 -9.17 12.33 17.75
C ASP A 24 -8.52 11.25 18.63
N GLU A 25 -9.31 10.23 18.97
CA GLU A 25 -8.87 9.12 19.79
C GLU A 25 -7.76 8.38 19.03
N PRO A 26 -6.59 8.15 19.65
CA PRO A 26 -5.49 7.46 18.98
C PRO A 26 -5.95 6.08 18.49
N ILE A 27 -5.73 5.80 17.20
CA ILE A 27 -6.03 4.48 16.64
C ILE A 27 -5.02 3.47 17.22
N PRO A 28 -5.47 2.42 17.92
CA PRO A 28 -4.56 1.47 18.56
C PRO A 28 -3.87 0.56 17.54
N ILE A 29 -2.72 0.01 17.92
CA ILE A 29 -2.12 -1.14 17.23
C ILE A 29 -2.68 -2.42 17.86
N LEU A 30 -3.36 -3.24 17.07
CA LEU A 30 -3.96 -4.50 17.53
C LEU A 30 -2.95 -5.65 17.51
N ARG A 31 -2.09 -5.68 16.50
CA ARG A 31 -1.05 -6.70 16.32
C ARG A 31 0.21 -6.06 15.76
N ARG A 32 1.36 -6.56 16.19
CA ARG A 32 2.67 -6.17 15.66
C ARG A 32 3.64 -7.34 15.79
N SER A 33 4.46 -7.54 14.77
CA SER A 33 5.58 -8.46 14.75
C SER A 33 6.76 -7.78 14.08
N ASP A 34 7.95 -7.94 14.65
CA ASP A 34 9.20 -7.42 14.11
C ASP A 34 10.23 -8.55 14.21
N ASP A 35 10.97 -8.80 13.13
CA ASP A 35 12.08 -9.75 13.06
C ASP A 35 13.27 -9.10 12.36
N GLY A 36 14.46 -9.25 12.94
CA GLY A 36 15.68 -8.63 12.48
C GLY A 36 15.90 -7.15 12.93
N PRO A 37 16.85 -6.43 12.30
CA PRO A 37 17.68 -6.90 11.19
C PRO A 37 18.54 -8.09 11.58
N ASN A 38 18.54 -9.11 10.74
CA ASN A 38 19.30 -10.34 10.91
C ASN A 38 20.75 -10.15 10.43
N PRO A 39 21.70 -11.01 10.85
CA PRO A 39 23.10 -10.89 10.44
C PRO A 39 23.34 -11.01 8.93
N ASP A 40 22.42 -11.63 8.19
CA ASP A 40 22.45 -11.76 6.73
C ASP A 40 21.82 -10.57 6.00
N GLY A 41 21.36 -9.56 6.73
CA GLY A 41 20.69 -8.37 6.19
C GLY A 41 19.19 -8.55 5.95
N SER A 42 18.61 -9.72 6.24
CA SER A 42 17.17 -9.92 6.15
C SER A 42 16.41 -9.27 7.31
N TYR A 43 15.15 -8.92 7.08
CA TYR A 43 14.23 -8.47 8.13
C TYR A 43 12.79 -8.79 7.73
N ALA A 44 11.90 -8.81 8.71
CA ALA A 44 10.45 -8.83 8.46
C ALA A 44 9.70 -7.98 9.49
N PHE A 45 8.61 -7.36 9.08
CA PHE A 45 7.67 -6.78 10.02
C PHE A 45 6.23 -6.97 9.56
N SER A 46 5.31 -6.90 10.51
CA SER A 46 3.88 -6.74 10.21
C SER A 46 3.18 -5.97 11.32
N TYR A 47 2.11 -5.27 10.97
CA TYR A 47 1.22 -4.65 11.95
C TYR A 47 -0.23 -4.60 11.46
N GLU A 48 -1.15 -4.51 12.43
CA GLU A 48 -2.59 -4.30 12.22
C GLU A 48 -3.08 -3.22 13.17
N THR A 49 -3.81 -2.23 12.66
CA THR A 49 -4.36 -1.11 13.42
C THR A 49 -5.85 -1.30 13.74
N GLY A 50 -6.36 -0.56 14.72
CA GLY A 50 -7.76 -0.60 15.14
C GLY A 50 -8.76 -0.19 14.07
N ASN A 51 -8.33 0.62 13.10
CA ASN A 51 -9.15 1.03 11.94
C ASN A 51 -8.96 0.13 10.71
N GLY A 52 -8.33 -1.05 10.86
CA GLY A 52 -8.24 -2.06 9.81
C GLY A 52 -7.12 -1.85 8.79
N ILE A 53 -6.15 -0.97 9.06
CA ILE A 53 -4.93 -0.88 8.25
C ILE A 53 -4.05 -2.08 8.60
N LYS A 54 -3.54 -2.77 7.58
CA LYS A 54 -2.58 -3.87 7.73
C LYS A 54 -1.39 -3.61 6.82
N ALA A 55 -0.19 -3.87 7.31
CA ALA A 55 1.00 -3.91 6.47
C ALA A 55 1.90 -5.05 6.91
N GLU A 56 2.59 -5.65 5.94
CA GLU A 56 3.63 -6.64 6.14
C GLU A 56 4.73 -6.43 5.10
N GLU A 57 5.97 -6.65 5.49
CA GLU A 57 7.12 -6.52 4.61
C GLU A 57 8.20 -7.51 5.03
N HIS A 58 8.88 -8.07 4.03
CA HIS A 58 10.08 -8.88 4.18
C HIS A 58 11.15 -8.33 3.23
N GLY A 59 12.31 -8.00 3.79
CA GLY A 59 13.48 -7.58 3.04
C GLY A 59 14.58 -8.62 3.12
N GLU A 60 15.31 -8.81 2.02
CA GLU A 60 16.43 -9.73 1.91
C GLU A 60 17.50 -9.19 0.95
N VAL A 61 18.74 -9.67 1.11
CA VAL A 61 19.83 -9.41 0.16
C VAL A 61 20.05 -10.68 -0.66
N LYS A 62 19.64 -10.63 -1.93
CA LYS A 62 19.82 -11.74 -2.87
C LYS A 62 21.26 -11.79 -3.40
N PRO A 63 21.78 -12.97 -3.73
CA PRO A 63 23.07 -13.09 -4.41
C PRO A 63 23.04 -12.39 -5.77
N GLY A 64 24.01 -11.50 -6.03
CA GLY A 64 24.18 -10.81 -7.31
C GLY A 64 24.93 -9.48 -7.13
N GLY A 65 25.72 -9.07 -8.12
CA GLY A 65 26.59 -7.89 -7.99
C GLY A 65 27.73 -8.08 -6.97
N GLU A 66 28.53 -7.02 -6.75
CA GLU A 66 29.64 -7.03 -5.79
C GLU A 66 29.17 -6.93 -4.33
N GLU A 67 28.02 -6.28 -4.10
CA GLU A 67 27.47 -6.01 -2.77
C GLU A 67 26.18 -6.79 -2.43
N GLY A 68 25.67 -7.63 -3.35
CA GLY A 68 24.34 -8.23 -3.23
C GLY A 68 23.25 -7.36 -3.83
N ILE A 69 22.11 -7.96 -4.15
CA ILE A 69 20.92 -7.27 -4.68
C ILE A 69 19.87 -7.18 -3.58
N ALA A 70 19.60 -5.97 -3.09
CA ALA A 70 18.51 -5.76 -2.14
C ALA A 70 17.15 -6.03 -2.82
N SER A 71 16.32 -6.84 -2.16
CA SER A 71 14.97 -7.15 -2.61
C SER A 71 14.02 -7.02 -1.43
N VAL A 72 12.90 -6.35 -1.64
CA VAL A 72 11.84 -6.21 -0.64
C VAL A 72 10.53 -6.69 -1.25
N SER A 73 9.76 -7.45 -0.49
CA SER A 73 8.40 -7.84 -0.87
C SER A 73 7.46 -7.58 0.29
N GLY A 74 6.27 -7.09 0.01
CA GLY A 74 5.31 -6.78 1.07
C GLY A 74 3.91 -6.58 0.56
N SER A 75 3.02 -6.31 1.49
CA SER A 75 1.65 -5.91 1.22
C SER A 75 1.17 -4.87 2.21
N TYR A 76 0.24 -4.02 1.78
CA TYR A 76 -0.53 -3.19 2.69
C TYR A 76 -2.00 -3.14 2.24
N SER A 77 -2.89 -2.98 3.21
CA SER A 77 -4.31 -2.83 2.98
C SER A 77 -4.96 -1.84 3.92
N TYR A 78 -6.01 -1.18 3.46
CA TYR A 78 -6.80 -0.22 4.22
C TYR A 78 -8.20 -0.08 3.62
N GLN A 79 -9.12 0.56 4.34
CA GLN A 79 -10.43 0.93 3.84
C GLN A 79 -10.36 2.34 3.24
N ALA A 80 -10.74 2.50 1.97
CA ALA A 80 -10.91 3.82 1.35
C ALA A 80 -12.07 4.59 1.99
N GLU A 81 -12.17 5.89 1.71
CA GLU A 81 -13.21 6.76 2.27
C GLU A 81 -14.64 6.32 1.89
N ASP A 82 -14.78 5.60 0.77
CA ASP A 82 -16.04 5.02 0.29
C ASP A 82 -16.33 3.61 0.85
N GLY A 83 -15.46 3.09 1.72
CA GLY A 83 -15.53 1.74 2.28
C GLY A 83 -15.01 0.64 1.35
N THR A 84 -14.42 1.00 0.20
CA THR A 84 -13.80 0.01 -0.69
C THR A 84 -12.51 -0.52 -0.04
N PRO A 85 -12.35 -1.85 0.09
CA PRO A 85 -11.09 -2.41 0.55
C PRO A 85 -10.01 -2.21 -0.51
N ILE A 86 -8.92 -1.54 -0.11
CA ILE A 86 -7.73 -1.35 -0.93
C ILE A 86 -6.65 -2.30 -0.44
N GLU A 87 -6.04 -3.03 -1.37
CA GLU A 87 -4.89 -3.89 -1.13
C GLU A 87 -3.85 -3.64 -2.22
N VAL A 88 -2.59 -3.50 -1.80
CA VAL A 88 -1.42 -3.44 -2.68
C VAL A 88 -0.44 -4.50 -2.23
N LYS A 89 0.01 -5.31 -3.18
CA LYS A 89 1.16 -6.21 -3.04
C LYS A 89 2.31 -5.66 -3.88
N TYR A 90 3.54 -5.80 -3.43
CA TYR A 90 4.67 -5.24 -4.15
C TYR A 90 5.93 -6.10 -4.03
N ILE A 91 6.77 -5.94 -5.04
CA ILE A 91 8.18 -6.31 -5.03
C ILE A 91 8.97 -5.04 -5.37
N ALA A 92 10.05 -4.79 -4.64
CA ALA A 92 11.03 -3.76 -4.95
C ALA A 92 12.40 -4.43 -5.09
N ASP A 93 12.98 -4.33 -6.27
CA ASP A 93 14.30 -4.89 -6.60
C ASP A 93 15.04 -3.96 -7.60
N GLU A 94 16.01 -4.47 -8.34
CA GLU A 94 16.77 -3.72 -9.35
C GLU A 94 15.90 -3.08 -10.44
N ASN A 95 14.69 -3.61 -10.65
CA ASN A 95 13.72 -3.07 -11.61
C ASN A 95 12.80 -2.01 -10.98
N GLY A 96 13.07 -1.61 -9.73
CA GLY A 96 12.30 -0.65 -8.97
C GLY A 96 11.06 -1.26 -8.29
N PHE A 97 10.15 -0.39 -7.87
CA PHE A 97 8.93 -0.75 -7.16
C PHE A 97 7.82 -1.20 -8.13
N GLN A 98 7.33 -2.42 -7.93
CA GLN A 98 6.37 -3.09 -8.83
C GLN A 98 5.08 -3.43 -8.06
N PRO A 99 4.15 -2.46 -7.93
CA PRO A 99 2.92 -2.67 -7.18
C PRO A 99 1.85 -3.39 -8.01
N GLN A 100 1.05 -4.21 -7.34
CA GLN A 100 -0.09 -4.92 -7.87
C GLN A 100 -1.30 -4.68 -6.95
N GLY A 101 -2.41 -4.26 -7.54
CA GLY A 101 -3.64 -3.96 -6.82
C GLY A 101 -4.76 -3.67 -7.81
N ALA A 102 -6.00 -4.09 -7.49
CA ALA A 102 -7.14 -4.00 -8.41
C ALA A 102 -7.50 -2.55 -8.81
N HIS A 103 -7.10 -1.57 -8.00
CA HIS A 103 -7.34 -0.13 -8.20
C HIS A 103 -6.22 0.57 -8.98
N LEU A 104 -5.11 -0.13 -9.26
CA LEU A 104 -3.98 0.45 -9.97
C LEU A 104 -4.23 0.42 -11.49
N PRO A 105 -3.73 1.41 -12.25
CA PRO A 105 -3.79 1.36 -13.70
C PRO A 105 -3.08 0.12 -14.23
N VAL A 106 -3.77 -0.66 -15.05
CA VAL A 106 -3.17 -1.76 -15.81
C VAL A 106 -2.82 -1.28 -17.22
N GLY A 107 -1.70 -1.77 -17.76
CA GLY A 107 -1.32 -1.51 -19.14
C GLY A 107 -2.37 -2.03 -20.14
N PRO A 108 -2.31 -1.59 -21.41
CA PRO A 108 -3.24 -2.06 -22.43
C PRO A 108 -3.12 -3.58 -22.62
N VAL A 109 -4.25 -4.23 -22.92
CA VAL A 109 -4.30 -5.68 -23.21
C VAL A 109 -3.42 -5.99 -24.41
N ILE A 110 -2.64 -7.08 -24.33
CA ILE A 110 -1.81 -7.56 -25.43
C ILE A 110 -2.69 -7.83 -26.66
N PRO A 111 -2.36 -7.28 -27.85
CA PRO A 111 -3.18 -7.50 -29.04
C PRO A 111 -3.32 -8.99 -29.42
N PRO A 112 -4.50 -9.45 -29.91
CA PRO A 112 -4.74 -10.87 -30.23
C PRO A 112 -3.76 -11.47 -31.24
N GLY A 113 -3.24 -10.66 -32.17
CA GLY A 113 -2.22 -11.11 -33.12
C GLY A 113 -0.91 -11.54 -32.44
N ILE A 114 -0.50 -10.81 -31.40
CA ILE A 114 0.70 -11.13 -30.62
C ILE A 114 0.47 -12.37 -29.77
N LEU A 115 -0.70 -12.50 -29.14
CA LEU A 115 -1.07 -13.71 -28.39
C LEU A 115 -0.98 -14.97 -29.27
N ARG A 116 -1.58 -14.94 -30.47
CA ARG A 116 -1.50 -16.05 -31.42
C ARG A 116 -0.07 -16.36 -31.85
N ALA A 117 0.76 -15.33 -32.04
CA ALA A 117 2.16 -15.52 -32.41
C ALA A 117 2.95 -16.20 -31.27
N LEU A 118 2.73 -15.77 -30.01
CA LEU A 118 3.35 -16.39 -28.84
C LEU A 118 2.90 -17.84 -28.65
N GLU A 119 1.61 -18.13 -28.82
CA GLU A 119 1.06 -19.50 -28.80
C GLU A 119 1.70 -20.38 -29.89
N TRP A 120 1.85 -19.85 -31.11
CA TRP A 120 2.50 -20.56 -32.20
C TRP A 120 3.97 -20.87 -31.87
N ILE A 121 4.73 -19.88 -31.39
CA ILE A 121 6.14 -20.05 -30.99
C ILE A 121 6.26 -21.08 -29.87
N ALA A 122 5.39 -21.02 -28.85
CA ALA A 122 5.38 -21.98 -27.74
C ALA A 122 5.05 -23.41 -28.19
N ALA A 123 4.18 -23.56 -29.20
CA ALA A 123 3.81 -24.87 -29.76
C ALA A 123 4.84 -25.43 -30.76
N HIS A 124 5.72 -24.59 -31.31
CA HIS A 124 6.75 -24.97 -32.29
C HIS A 124 8.14 -24.55 -31.80
N PRO A 125 8.66 -25.17 -30.72
CA PRO A 125 10.02 -24.91 -30.26
C PRO A 125 11.01 -25.25 -31.38
N GLU A 126 12.02 -24.38 -31.56
CA GLU A 126 13.11 -24.60 -32.49
C GLU A 126 13.81 -25.94 -32.16
N GLU A 127 14.02 -26.80 -33.16
CA GLU A 127 14.83 -27.99 -32.97
C GLU A 127 16.30 -27.58 -32.77
N ASP A 128 16.90 -27.97 -31.63
CA ASP A 128 18.32 -27.72 -31.30
C ASP A 128 19.24 -28.55 -32.21
N ASN A 129 19.33 -28.13 -33.47
CA ASN A 129 20.12 -28.77 -34.52
C ASN A 129 21.58 -28.29 -34.53
N LEU A 130 22.03 -27.59 -33.47
CA LEU A 130 23.36 -26.99 -33.34
C LEU A 130 24.36 -27.85 -32.55
N ARG A 131 23.98 -29.05 -32.10
CA ARG A 131 24.90 -30.04 -31.52
C ARG A 131 25.37 -31.03 -32.60
N LYS A 132 26.46 -30.71 -33.29
CA LYS A 132 27.24 -31.68 -34.10
C LYS A 132 28.70 -31.64 -33.68
#